data_AF-A0A9E4B554-F1
#
_entry.id   AF-A0A9E4B554-F1
#
_cell.length_a   1.000
_cell.length_b   1.000
_cell.length_c   1.000
_cell.angle_alpha   90.00
_cell.angle_beta   90.00
_cell.angle_gamma   90.00
#
_symmetry.space_group_name_H-M   'P 1'
#
loop_
_entity.id
_entity.type
_entity.pdbx_description
1 polymer ?
#
loop_
_entity_poly.entity_id
_entity_poly.type
_entity_poly.pdbx_seq_one_letter_code
_entity_poly.pdbx_strand_id
1 'polypeptide(L)'
;MDPAIPDWLQDRLADAPPTIASEINAMLSSRPDDAWSLAEQALDALVAETSAPTGSESATRLLAADALLTYAFEAAASPELGGGGARAGRLAGRALETLGAALAEARPTEQGATQD
;
A
#
# COMPACT_ATOMS: atom_id res chain seq x y z
N MET A 1 -0.27 15.34 -16.08
CA MET A 1 -0.71 16.21 -14.97
C MET A 1 -0.37 15.42 -13.73
N ASP A 2 0.58 15.89 -12.93
CA ASP A 2 0.85 15.25 -11.63
C ASP A 2 -0.46 15.21 -10.82
N PRO A 3 -0.85 14.07 -10.25
CA PRO A 3 -1.97 14.06 -9.31
C PRO A 3 -1.59 14.96 -8.15
N ALA A 4 -2.37 16.02 -7.92
CA ALA A 4 -2.13 16.93 -6.80
C ALA A 4 -2.27 16.15 -5.49
N ILE A 5 -1.17 15.75 -4.86
CA ILE A 5 -1.19 15.03 -3.58
C ILE A 5 -1.73 15.93 -2.47
N PRO A 6 -2.43 15.39 -1.45
CA PRO A 6 -2.81 16.17 -0.28
C PRO A 6 -1.60 16.71 0.48
N ASP A 7 -1.72 17.92 1.04
CA ASP A 7 -0.64 18.61 1.76
C ASP A 7 -0.02 17.74 2.87
N TRP A 8 -0.86 17.02 3.63
CA TRP A 8 -0.39 16.14 4.70
C TRP A 8 0.48 14.97 4.19
N LEU A 9 0.22 14.50 2.97
CA LEU A 9 1.04 13.46 2.33
C LEU A 9 2.30 14.09 1.75
N GLN A 10 2.20 15.30 1.19
CA GLN A 10 3.34 16.07 0.69
C GLN A 10 4.39 16.29 1.79
N ASP A 11 3.98 16.65 2.99
CA ASP A 11 4.88 16.82 4.14
C ASP A 11 5.63 15.52 4.46
N ARG A 12 4.95 14.37 4.42
CA ARG A 12 5.60 13.06 4.64
C ARG A 12 6.58 12.70 3.55
N LEU A 13 6.26 13.01 2.30
CA LEU A 13 7.13 12.74 1.17
C LEU A 13 8.36 13.65 1.13
N ALA A 14 8.28 14.85 1.71
CA ALA A 14 9.43 15.74 1.84
C ALA A 14 10.53 15.15 2.73
N ASP A 15 10.14 14.40 3.77
CA ASP A 15 11.06 13.74 4.70
C ASP A 15 11.48 12.32 4.24
N ALA A 16 10.82 11.76 3.24
CA ALA A 16 11.09 10.41 2.73
C ALA A 16 12.36 10.37 1.86
N PRO A 17 13.08 9.22 1.80
CA PRO A 17 14.14 9.03 0.83
C PRO A 17 13.64 9.31 -0.61
N PRO A 18 14.41 10.02 -1.47
CA PRO A 18 13.93 10.44 -2.79
C PRO A 18 13.44 9.30 -3.68
N THR A 19 14.09 8.13 -3.59
CA THR A 19 13.67 6.93 -4.32
C THR A 19 12.30 6.44 -3.87
N ILE A 20 12.04 6.43 -2.56
CA ILE A 20 10.73 6.02 -2.01
C ILE A 20 9.66 7.03 -2.39
N ALA A 21 9.95 8.33 -2.30
CA ALA A 21 9.00 9.37 -2.71
C ALA A 21 8.65 9.26 -4.21
N SER A 22 9.62 8.95 -5.06
CA SER A 22 9.39 8.74 -6.49
C SER A 22 8.50 7.53 -6.76
N GLU A 23 8.74 6.40 -6.10
CA GLU A 23 7.90 5.20 -6.27
C GLU A 23 6.49 5.41 -5.72
N ILE A 24 6.33 6.09 -4.57
CA ILE A 24 5.00 6.46 -4.05
C ILE A 24 4.25 7.32 -5.08
N ASN A 25 4.88 8.36 -5.63
CA ASN A 25 4.25 9.18 -6.66
C ASN A 25 3.86 8.36 -7.90
N ALA A 26 4.65 7.34 -8.26
CA ALA A 26 4.32 6.44 -9.37
C ALA A 26 3.15 5.48 -9.06
N MET A 27 2.95 5.12 -7.79
CA MET A 27 1.84 4.26 -7.35
C MET A 27 0.50 4.98 -7.28
N LEU A 28 0.52 6.30 -7.08
CA LEU A 28 -0.70 7.11 -7.02
C LEU A 28 -1.34 7.19 -8.41
N SER A 29 -2.40 6.40 -8.59
CA SER A 29 -3.20 6.38 -9.82
C SER A 29 -4.14 7.57 -9.93
N SER A 30 -4.50 8.15 -8.78
CA SER A 30 -5.28 9.38 -8.66
C SER A 30 -4.91 10.12 -7.38
N ARG A 31 -5.36 11.38 -7.26
CA ARG A 31 -5.27 12.09 -5.99
C ARG A 31 -6.07 11.31 -4.93
N PRO A 32 -5.46 10.90 -3.81
CA PRO A 32 -6.19 10.34 -2.69
C PRO A 32 -6.98 11.46 -1.99
N ASP A 33 -8.29 11.28 -1.86
CA ASP A 33 -9.17 12.26 -1.20
C ASP A 33 -9.15 12.10 0.33
N ASP A 34 -8.81 10.90 0.81
CA ASP A 34 -8.70 10.58 2.23
C ASP A 34 -7.74 9.40 2.50
N ALA A 35 -7.57 9.09 3.79
CA ALA A 35 -6.75 7.96 4.24
C ALA A 35 -7.23 6.60 3.70
N TRP A 36 -8.51 6.44 3.37
CA TRP A 36 -9.05 5.18 2.88
C TRP A 36 -8.66 4.96 1.42
N SER A 37 -8.86 5.97 0.57
CA SER A 37 -8.44 5.94 -0.84
C SER A 37 -6.92 5.81 -0.99
N LEU A 38 -6.13 6.33 -0.04
CA LEU A 38 -4.68 6.12 -0.03
C LEU A 38 -4.32 4.66 0.28
N ALA A 39 -4.96 4.08 1.30
CA ALA A 39 -4.73 2.70 1.68
C ALA A 39 -5.14 1.71 0.59
N GLU A 40 -6.23 1.99 -0.15
CA GLU A 40 -6.64 1.16 -1.30
C GLU A 40 -5.55 1.15 -2.37
N GLN A 41 -5.03 2.31 -2.77
CA GLN A 41 -3.94 2.40 -3.74
C GLN A 41 -2.65 1.72 -3.25
N ALA A 42 -2.32 1.86 -1.96
CA ALA A 42 -1.17 1.19 -1.36
C ALA A 42 -1.33 -0.33 -1.33
N LEU A 43 -2.52 -0.84 -1.02
CA LEU A 43 -2.82 -2.26 -1.02
C LEU A 43 -2.76 -2.85 -2.42
N ASP A 44 -3.32 -2.16 -3.42
CA ASP A 44 -3.24 -2.58 -4.82
C ASP A 44 -1.78 -2.70 -5.27
N ALA A 45 -0.94 -1.73 -4.91
CA ALA A 45 0.49 -1.76 -5.18
C ALA A 45 1.21 -2.93 -4.47
N LEU A 46 0.90 -3.18 -3.19
CA LEU A 46 1.45 -4.32 -2.43
C LEU A 46 1.05 -5.66 -3.06
N VAL A 47 -0.22 -5.82 -3.44
CA VAL A 47 -0.72 -7.06 -4.08
C VAL A 47 -0.04 -7.29 -5.42
N ALA A 48 0.11 -6.24 -6.24
CA ALA A 48 0.80 -6.33 -7.53
C ALA A 48 2.27 -6.76 -7.37
N GLU A 49 2.99 -6.17 -6.42
CA GLU A 49 4.42 -6.45 -6.22
C GLU A 49 4.68 -7.79 -5.52
N THR A 50 3.81 -8.20 -4.58
CA THR A 50 3.91 -9.53 -3.94
C THR A 50 3.64 -10.68 -4.90
N SER A 51 2.97 -10.40 -6.02
CA SER A 51 2.66 -11.37 -7.08
C SER A 51 3.72 -11.39 -8.20
N ALA A 52 4.69 -10.47 -8.19
CA ALA A 52 5.68 -10.29 -9.25
C ALA A 52 7.01 -11.03 -8.97
N PRO A 53 7.84 -11.30 -10.01
CA PRO A 53 9.16 -11.89 -9.83
C PRO A 53 10.05 -11.01 -8.94
N THR A 54 10.71 -11.62 -7.96
CA THR A 54 11.52 -10.91 -6.96
C THR A 54 12.81 -10.33 -7.57
N GLY A 55 13.01 -9.03 -7.40
CA GLY A 55 14.21 -8.29 -7.82
C GLY A 55 14.39 -7.01 -6.98
N SER A 56 15.55 -6.35 -7.08
CA SER A 56 15.86 -5.15 -6.28
C SER A 56 14.90 -3.98 -6.52
N GLU A 57 14.37 -3.87 -7.75
CA GLU A 57 13.36 -2.88 -8.11
C GLU A 57 12.02 -3.18 -7.42
N SER A 58 11.63 -4.47 -7.40
CA SER A 58 10.44 -4.93 -6.68
C SER A 58 10.57 -4.75 -5.16
N ALA A 59 11.76 -4.94 -4.59
CA ALA A 59 11.99 -4.67 -3.16
C ALA A 59 11.80 -3.19 -2.80
N THR A 60 12.22 -2.27 -3.67
CA THR A 60 12.04 -0.82 -3.45
C THR A 60 10.57 -0.43 -3.55
N ARG A 61 9.85 -0.99 -4.51
CA ARG A 61 8.40 -0.79 -4.65
C ARG A 61 7.61 -1.38 -3.50
N LEU A 62 7.98 -2.56 -2.99
CA LEU A 62 7.37 -3.12 -1.79
C LEU A 62 7.54 -2.19 -0.58
N LEU A 63 8.74 -1.64 -0.37
CA LEU A 63 8.98 -0.68 0.71
C LEU A 63 8.18 0.62 0.54
N ALA A 64 8.07 1.11 -0.69
CA ALA A 64 7.28 2.31 -0.98
C ALA A 64 5.78 2.08 -0.76
N ALA A 65 5.24 0.93 -1.18
CA ALA A 65 3.85 0.57 -0.97
C ALA A 65 3.53 0.33 0.52
N ASP A 66 4.45 -0.28 1.27
CA ASP A 66 4.34 -0.44 2.73
C ASP A 66 4.37 0.91 3.46
N ALA A 67 5.28 1.81 3.08
CA ALA A 67 5.32 3.16 3.61
C ALA A 67 4.02 3.93 3.32
N LEU A 68 3.48 3.80 2.10
CA LEU A 68 2.22 4.42 1.71
C LEU A 68 1.04 3.93 2.56
N LEU A 69 0.99 2.62 2.81
CA LEU A 69 -0.02 2.01 3.67
C LEU A 69 0.14 2.49 5.13
N THR A 70 1.37 2.63 5.61
CA THR A 70 1.67 3.18 6.94
C THR A 70 1.17 4.61 7.07
N TYR A 71 1.43 5.47 6.08
CA TYR A 71 0.93 6.85 6.08
C TYR A 71 -0.59 6.92 6.05
N ALA A 72 -1.24 6.01 5.33
CA ALA A 72 -2.69 5.89 5.32
C ALA A 72 -3.26 5.52 6.71
N PHE A 73 -2.62 4.60 7.44
CA PHE A 73 -3.03 4.27 8.80
C PHE A 73 -2.82 5.42 9.79
N GLU A 74 -1.68 6.10 9.71
CA GLU A 74 -1.41 7.28 10.54
C GLU A 74 -2.44 8.38 10.26
N ALA A 75 -2.75 8.63 9.00
CA ALA A 75 -3.77 9.59 8.62
C ALA A 75 -5.17 9.17 9.11
N ALA A 76 -5.50 7.89 9.02
CA ALA A 76 -6.75 7.35 9.54
C ALA A 76 -6.85 7.43 11.08
N ALA A 77 -5.72 7.38 11.78
CA ALA A 77 -5.63 7.53 13.24
C ALA A 77 -5.60 8.99 13.70
N SER A 78 -5.17 9.91 12.81
CA SER A 78 -4.94 11.31 13.17
C SER A 78 -6.26 12.07 13.36
N PRO A 79 -6.51 12.64 14.55
CA PRO A 79 -7.72 13.42 14.79
C PRO A 79 -7.76 14.72 13.97
N GLU A 80 -6.59 15.27 13.61
CA GLU A 80 -6.48 16.49 12.80
C GLU A 80 -6.93 16.28 11.35
N LEU A 81 -6.89 15.04 10.87
CA LEU A 81 -7.36 14.65 9.53
C LEU A 81 -8.78 14.06 9.57
N GLY A 82 -9.53 14.31 10.65
CA GLY A 82 -10.87 13.76 10.85
C GLY A 82 -10.89 12.24 11.11
N GLY A 83 -9.75 11.69 11.50
CA GLY A 83 -9.54 10.29 11.83
C GLY A 83 -9.75 9.97 13.31
N GLY A 84 -9.53 8.70 13.65
CA GLY A 84 -9.52 8.20 15.02
C GLY A 84 -9.12 6.73 15.05
N GLY A 85 -8.65 6.23 16.20
CA GLY A 85 -8.12 4.86 16.32
C GLY A 85 -9.06 3.77 15.79
N ALA A 86 -10.39 3.95 15.93
CA ALA A 86 -11.38 3.02 15.36
C ALA A 86 -11.36 2.97 13.82
N ARG A 87 -11.06 4.09 13.14
CA ARG A 87 -10.94 4.15 11.68
C ARG A 87 -9.67 3.44 11.22
N ALA A 88 -8.54 3.70 11.88
CA ALA A 88 -7.29 2.97 11.63
C ALA A 88 -7.44 1.46 11.86
N GLY A 89 -8.13 1.04 12.93
CA GLY A 89 -8.41 -0.36 13.20
C GLY A 89 -9.25 -1.05 12.13
N ARG A 90 -10.29 -0.39 11.59
CA ARG A 90 -11.07 -0.90 10.46
C ARG A 90 -10.22 -1.03 9.19
N LEU A 91 -9.38 -0.03 8.92
CA LEU A 91 -8.51 -0.04 7.75
C LEU A 91 -7.48 -1.17 7.85
N ALA A 92 -6.88 -1.38 9.02
CA ALA A 92 -5.95 -2.47 9.27
C ALA A 92 -6.62 -3.84 9.10
N GLY A 93 -7.85 -4.01 9.60
CA GLY A 93 -8.63 -5.24 9.36
C GLY A 93 -8.82 -5.53 7.88
N ARG A 94 -9.20 -4.51 7.09
CA ARG A 94 -9.38 -4.64 5.64
C ARG A 94 -8.07 -4.97 4.92
N ALA A 95 -6.97 -4.32 5.30
CA ALA A 95 -5.65 -4.61 4.75
C ALA A 95 -5.24 -6.07 4.96
N LEU A 96 -5.46 -6.60 6.17
CA LEU A 96 -5.18 -8.00 6.50
C LEU A 96 -6.01 -8.99 5.67
N GLU A 97 -7.29 -8.69 5.45
CA GLU A 97 -8.17 -9.50 4.60
C GLU A 97 -7.68 -9.51 3.14
N THR A 98 -7.38 -8.35 2.57
CA THR A 98 -6.93 -8.22 1.18
C THR A 98 -5.59 -8.91 0.94
N LEU A 99 -4.59 -8.65 1.79
CA LEU A 99 -3.28 -9.29 1.68
C LEU A 99 -3.37 -10.80 1.93
N GLY A 100 -4.20 -11.23 2.89
CA GLY A 100 -4.45 -12.64 3.14
C GLY A 100 -5.04 -13.37 1.94
N ALA A 101 -5.99 -12.74 1.23
CA ALA A 101 -6.57 -13.28 0.00
C ALA A 101 -5.53 -13.38 -1.12
N ALA A 102 -4.77 -12.30 -1.37
CA ALA A 102 -3.74 -12.28 -2.42
C ALA A 102 -2.65 -13.34 -2.18
N LEU A 103 -2.19 -13.50 -0.94
CA LEU A 103 -1.22 -14.53 -0.59
C LEU A 103 -1.77 -15.96 -0.71
N ALA A 104 -3.08 -16.15 -0.52
CA ALA A 104 -3.72 -17.44 -0.73
C ALA A 104 -3.79 -17.80 -2.23
N GLU A 105 -4.07 -16.82 -3.09
CA GLU A 105 -4.10 -16.97 -4.55
C GLU A 105 -2.70 -17.20 -5.15
N ALA A 106 -1.67 -16.58 -4.57
CA ALA A 106 -0.28 -16.74 -5.00
C ALA A 106 0.34 -18.11 -4.65
N ARG A 107 -0.30 -18.95 -3.83
CA ARG A 107 0.22 -20.31 -3.57
C ARG A 107 0.03 -21.18 -4.81
N PRO A 108 1.09 -21.80 -5.36
CA PRO A 108 0.90 -22.84 -6.36
C PRO A 108 0.12 -23.98 -5.70
N THR A 109 -0.99 -24.39 -6.32
CA THR A 109 -1.66 -25.64 -5.98
C THR A 109 -0.67 -26.79 -6.16
N GLU A 110 -0.06 -27.25 -5.06
CA GLU A 110 0.67 -28.52 -5.01
C GLU A 110 -0.30 -29.71 -5.12
N GLN A 111 -1.07 -29.77 -6.22
CA GLN A 111 -1.97 -30.88 -6.54
C GLN A 111 -1.74 -31.26 -8.00
N GLY A 112 -0.61 -31.91 -8.26
CA GLY A 112 -0.27 -32.43 -9.59
C GLY A 112 0.97 -33.32 -9.62
N ALA A 113 1.35 -33.93 -8.50
CA ALA A 113 2.50 -34.83 -8.43
C ALA A 113 2.19 -36.07 -7.57
N THR A 114 1.22 -36.86 -8.02
CA THR A 114 1.14 -38.29 -7.70
C THR A 114 0.95 -39.00 -9.03
N GLN A 115 2.06 -39.16 -9.78
CA GLN A 115 2.77 -40.43 -9.98
C GLN A 115 1.92 -41.52 -10.63
N ASP A 116 2.27 -41.79 -11.90
CA ASP A 116 1.97 -43.00 -12.68
C ASP A 116 2.35 -44.29 -11.95
#